data_AF-A0A0B5GPI8-F1
#
_entry.id   AF-A0A0B5GPI8-F1
#
_cell.length_a   1.000
_cell.length_b   1.000
_cell.length_c   1.000
_cell.angle_alpha   90.00
_cell.angle_beta   90.00
_cell.angle_gamma   90.00
#
_symmetry.space_group_name_H-M   'P 1'
#
loop_
_entity.id
_entity.type
_entity.pdbx_description
1 polymer ?
#
loop_
_entity_poly.entity_id
_entity_poly.type
_entity_poly.pdbx_seq_one_letter_code
_entity_poly.pdbx_strand_id
1 'polypeptide(L)'
;MKSIAYARLEHDFPDATVELESGVGDRIADVLVTFDEPCHPYGRGIAVEAQYRNHGKDIEAVTDHYLDREYSVAWLDEADFTEYDVDLSGMLTVWPYVLPSRTGTEGYPDVTRWLWQEKSVSVSMEVPIPGEFWASFDKSGEWVTVAQRRIRKKGRAWVTISRSPTGNLTFQLGKKDWGWNADTHRVTVQLEQSDCAELRSFVETLQPKAFGQERPSEVEREHPWHDLTTAWLAGSPRVTAWLSASLSPDGDVVLSLGKKHPKETDRVTVQVDKSVVPELRELTDLLETAFEIESG
;
A
#
# COMPACT_ATOMS: atom_id res chain seq x y z
N MET A 1 -20.33 59.78 -17.19
CA MET A 1 -19.13 59.05 -16.72
C MET A 1 -19.22 58.81 -15.21
N LYS A 2 -18.94 59.79 -14.32
CA LYS A 2 -19.03 59.57 -12.85
C LYS A 2 -20.37 58.99 -12.37
N SER A 3 -21.49 59.51 -12.86
CA SER A 3 -22.83 59.02 -12.52
C SER A 3 -23.14 57.61 -13.04
N ILE A 4 -22.51 57.20 -14.15
CA ILE A 4 -22.66 55.84 -14.71
C ILE A 4 -21.84 54.85 -13.87
N ALA A 5 -20.61 55.23 -13.51
CA ALA A 5 -19.76 54.43 -12.61
C ALA A 5 -20.39 54.29 -11.22
N TYR A 6 -20.99 55.36 -10.69
CA TYR A 6 -21.75 55.31 -9.43
C TYR A 6 -22.90 54.31 -9.50
N ALA A 7 -23.78 54.45 -10.51
CA ALA A 7 -24.94 53.57 -10.65
C ALA A 7 -24.53 52.10 -10.83
N ARG A 8 -23.42 51.84 -11.53
CA ARG A 8 -22.90 50.49 -11.70
C ARG A 8 -22.35 49.90 -10.40
N LEU A 9 -21.58 50.66 -9.64
CA LEU A 9 -21.01 50.21 -8.37
C LEU A 9 -22.08 50.03 -7.28
N GLU A 10 -23.11 50.88 -7.26
CA GLU A 10 -24.27 50.72 -6.36
C GLU A 10 -25.06 49.44 -6.69
N HIS A 11 -25.18 49.09 -7.97
CA HIS A 11 -25.79 47.84 -8.40
C HIS A 11 -24.94 46.61 -8.06
N ASP A 12 -23.63 46.66 -8.31
CA ASP A 12 -22.72 45.52 -8.15
C ASP A 12 -22.36 45.27 -6.68
N PHE A 13 -22.43 46.28 -5.81
CA PHE A 13 -22.11 46.22 -4.39
C PHE A 13 -23.24 46.80 -3.53
N PRO A 14 -24.41 46.15 -3.44
CA PRO A 14 -25.59 46.68 -2.75
C PRO A 14 -25.40 46.82 -1.23
N ASP A 15 -24.48 46.06 -0.66
CA ASP A 15 -24.16 46.05 0.78
C ASP A 15 -23.00 47.01 1.12
N ALA A 16 -22.51 47.80 0.17
CA ALA A 16 -21.42 48.75 0.35
C ALA A 16 -21.92 50.21 0.35
N THR A 17 -21.18 51.09 1.03
CA THR A 17 -21.46 52.53 0.97
C THR A 17 -20.78 53.10 -0.27
N VAL A 18 -21.56 53.59 -1.24
CA VAL A 18 -21.06 54.23 -2.48
C VAL A 18 -21.31 55.74 -2.41
N GLU A 19 -20.24 56.52 -2.54
CA GLU A 19 -20.26 57.98 -2.43
C GLU A 19 -19.59 58.64 -3.66
N LEU A 20 -20.12 59.80 -4.08
CA LEU A 20 -19.51 60.65 -5.11
C LEU A 20 -18.60 61.67 -4.45
N GLU A 21 -17.42 61.90 -5.04
CA GLU A 21 -16.46 62.92 -4.60
C GLU A 21 -16.09 62.80 -3.11
N SER A 22 -15.83 61.56 -2.67
CA SER A 22 -15.50 61.24 -1.27
C SER A 22 -14.01 60.97 -1.06
N GLY A 23 -13.54 61.26 0.15
CA GLY A 23 -12.12 61.33 0.49
C GLY A 23 -11.59 60.10 1.22
N VAL A 24 -10.42 59.62 0.78
CA VAL A 24 -9.59 58.69 1.54
C VAL A 24 -8.32 59.43 1.95
N GLY A 25 -8.26 59.91 3.19
CA GLY A 25 -7.16 60.75 3.67
C GLY A 25 -7.17 62.15 3.04
N ASP A 26 -6.09 62.52 2.35
CA ASP A 26 -5.90 63.80 1.66
C ASP A 26 -6.26 63.76 0.15
N ARG A 27 -6.78 62.63 -0.34
CA ARG A 27 -7.23 62.46 -1.74
C ARG A 27 -8.72 62.24 -1.82
N ILE A 28 -9.34 62.80 -2.86
CA ILE A 28 -10.77 62.72 -3.14
C ILE A 28 -10.96 61.89 -4.41
N ALA A 29 -11.62 60.74 -4.29
CA ALA A 29 -11.96 59.89 -5.43
C ALA A 29 -13.23 60.41 -6.12
N ASP A 30 -13.36 60.18 -7.43
CA ASP A 30 -14.57 60.56 -8.16
C ASP A 30 -15.78 59.73 -7.74
N VAL A 31 -15.56 58.42 -7.52
CA VAL A 31 -16.52 57.52 -6.86
C VAL A 31 -15.74 56.68 -5.84
N LEU A 32 -16.27 56.54 -4.63
CA LEU A 32 -15.67 55.73 -3.58
C LEU A 32 -16.69 54.69 -3.10
N VAL A 33 -16.29 53.43 -3.13
CA VAL A 33 -16.99 52.32 -2.49
C VAL A 33 -16.27 51.99 -1.20
N THR A 34 -16.98 51.90 -0.08
CA THR A 34 -16.44 51.46 1.21
C THR A 34 -17.25 50.28 1.72
N PHE A 35 -16.57 49.22 2.14
CA PHE A 35 -17.17 48.04 2.77
C PHE A 35 -17.08 48.17 4.30
N ASP A 36 -18.09 47.67 5.01
CA ASP A 36 -18.10 47.64 6.49
C ASP A 36 -16.98 46.73 7.04
N GLU A 37 -16.73 45.62 6.36
CA GLU A 37 -15.59 44.72 6.60
C GLU A 37 -14.77 44.52 5.32
N PRO A 38 -13.44 44.39 5.39
CA PRO A 38 -12.61 44.18 4.19
C PRO A 38 -13.05 42.95 3.38
N CYS A 39 -13.30 43.15 2.09
CA CYS A 39 -13.81 42.12 1.18
C CYS A 39 -12.74 41.73 0.17
N HIS A 40 -12.45 40.43 0.01
CA HIS A 40 -11.51 39.95 -1.01
C HIS A 40 -12.17 39.99 -2.42
N PRO A 41 -11.49 40.49 -3.46
CA PRO A 41 -10.09 40.96 -3.51
C PRO A 41 -9.91 42.48 -3.26
N TYR A 42 -11.00 43.19 -2.98
CA TYR A 42 -11.05 44.64 -3.04
C TYR A 42 -10.48 45.38 -1.82
N GLY A 43 -10.29 44.68 -0.69
CA GLY A 43 -9.83 45.29 0.55
C GLY A 43 -10.97 46.06 1.24
N ARG A 44 -10.66 47.23 1.79
CA ARG A 44 -11.63 48.10 2.49
C ARG A 44 -12.61 48.80 1.55
N GLY A 45 -12.34 48.81 0.25
CA GLY A 45 -13.17 49.53 -0.71
C GLY A 45 -12.55 49.66 -2.09
N ILE A 46 -13.24 50.40 -2.96
CA ILE A 46 -12.83 50.66 -4.34
C ILE A 46 -12.85 52.17 -4.57
N ALA A 47 -11.71 52.76 -4.91
CA ALA A 47 -11.58 54.14 -5.35
C ALA A 47 -11.58 54.19 -6.88
N VAL A 48 -12.50 54.97 -7.47
CA VAL A 48 -12.62 55.15 -8.90
C VAL A 48 -12.23 56.57 -9.28
N GLU A 49 -11.35 56.70 -10.28
CA GLU A 49 -10.88 57.95 -10.84
C GLU A 49 -11.22 58.00 -12.33
N ALA A 50 -12.04 58.97 -12.74
CA ALA A 50 -12.41 59.16 -14.14
C ALA A 50 -11.47 60.20 -14.77
N GLN A 51 -10.61 59.74 -15.68
CA GLN A 51 -9.65 60.59 -16.37
C GLN A 51 -10.31 61.36 -17.53
N TYR A 52 -10.99 62.46 -17.22
CA TYR A 52 -11.49 63.38 -18.26
C TYR A 52 -10.49 64.52 -18.54
N ARG A 53 -9.88 64.52 -19.73
CA ARG A 53 -9.02 65.58 -20.30
C ARG A 53 -7.77 66.02 -19.50
N ASN A 54 -7.49 65.41 -18.35
CA ASN A 54 -6.40 65.80 -17.46
C ASN A 54 -5.26 64.75 -17.47
N HIS A 55 -4.33 64.89 -18.42
CA HIS A 55 -3.14 64.03 -18.54
C HIS A 55 -1.98 64.40 -17.57
N GLY A 56 -2.24 65.28 -16.60
CA GLY A 56 -1.23 65.77 -15.64
C GLY A 56 -1.35 65.20 -14.23
N LYS A 57 -2.26 64.25 -13.98
CA LYS A 57 -2.35 63.57 -12.69
C LYS A 57 -1.23 62.54 -12.58
N ASP A 58 -0.55 62.51 -11.43
CA ASP A 58 0.41 61.48 -11.08
C ASP A 58 -0.34 60.19 -10.74
N ILE A 59 -0.57 59.36 -11.76
CA ILE A 59 -1.35 58.11 -11.66
C ILE A 59 -0.70 57.17 -10.66
N GLU A 60 0.62 57.05 -10.66
CA GLU A 60 1.37 56.16 -9.75
C GLU A 60 1.21 56.62 -8.31
N ALA A 61 1.46 57.91 -8.01
CA ALA A 61 1.33 58.41 -6.65
C ALA A 61 -0.11 58.34 -6.10
N VAL A 62 -1.12 58.51 -6.96
CA VAL A 62 -2.53 58.37 -6.56
C VAL A 62 -2.89 56.89 -6.35
N THR A 63 -2.38 56.00 -7.19
CA THR A 63 -2.61 54.55 -7.06
C THR A 63 -1.98 54.02 -5.77
N ASP A 64 -0.71 54.36 -5.50
CA ASP A 64 -0.01 53.98 -4.27
C ASP A 64 -0.73 54.50 -3.02
N HIS A 65 -1.23 55.74 -3.07
CA HIS A 65 -1.96 56.35 -1.97
C HIS A 65 -3.20 55.54 -1.54
N TYR A 66 -3.97 55.04 -2.51
CA TYR A 66 -5.16 54.23 -2.26
C TYR A 66 -4.80 52.80 -1.86
N LEU A 67 -3.83 52.17 -2.53
CA LEU A 67 -3.37 50.83 -2.20
C LEU A 67 -2.78 50.74 -0.78
N ASP A 68 -1.95 51.70 -0.36
CA ASP A 68 -1.40 51.77 1.01
C ASP A 68 -2.47 51.88 2.10
N ARG A 69 -3.69 52.27 1.72
CA ARG A 69 -4.85 52.40 2.62
C ARG A 69 -5.85 51.27 2.45
N GLU A 70 -5.45 50.21 1.75
CA GLU A 70 -6.22 49.00 1.49
C GLU A 70 -7.46 49.24 0.60
N TYR A 71 -7.42 50.21 -0.31
CA TYR A 71 -8.45 50.43 -1.33
C TYR A 71 -7.96 49.98 -2.71
N SER A 72 -8.82 49.27 -3.45
CA SER A 72 -8.58 48.94 -4.85
C SER A 72 -8.81 50.17 -5.72
N VAL A 73 -8.12 50.27 -6.86
CA VAL A 73 -8.16 51.48 -7.70
C VAL A 73 -8.64 51.12 -9.10
N ALA A 74 -9.67 51.83 -9.58
CA ALA A 74 -10.10 51.76 -10.97
C ALA A 74 -9.86 53.11 -11.65
N TRP A 75 -9.00 53.12 -12.66
CA TRP A 75 -8.82 54.25 -13.56
C TRP A 75 -9.72 54.05 -14.76
N LEU A 76 -10.60 55.01 -15.03
CA LEU A 76 -11.55 54.95 -16.13
C LEU A 76 -11.30 56.08 -17.12
N ASP A 77 -11.22 55.75 -18.40
CA ASP A 77 -11.17 56.72 -19.51
C ASP A 77 -12.49 56.74 -20.30
N GLU A 78 -12.57 57.56 -21.36
CA GLU A 78 -13.79 57.66 -22.18
C GLU A 78 -14.14 56.35 -22.91
N ALA A 79 -13.17 55.49 -23.22
CA ALA A 79 -13.36 54.22 -23.91
C ALA A 79 -13.93 53.13 -23.01
N ASP A 80 -13.77 53.24 -21.69
CA ASP A 80 -14.33 52.32 -20.70
C ASP A 80 -15.85 52.50 -20.51
N PHE A 81 -16.43 53.58 -21.04
CA PHE A 81 -17.87 53.84 -20.98
C PHE A 81 -18.58 53.45 -22.28
N THR A 82 -19.67 52.69 -22.15
CA THR A 82 -20.69 52.51 -23.19
C THR A 82 -21.96 53.30 -22.82
N GLU A 83 -22.95 53.40 -23.72
CA GLU A 83 -24.12 54.30 -23.55
C GLU A 83 -24.75 54.30 -22.14
N TYR A 84 -24.79 53.15 -21.46
CA TYR A 84 -25.34 53.01 -20.11
C TYR A 84 -24.52 52.13 -19.16
N ASP A 85 -23.31 51.70 -19.53
CA ASP A 85 -22.51 50.77 -18.72
C ASP A 85 -21.03 51.18 -18.69
N VAL A 86 -20.28 50.63 -17.73
CA VAL A 86 -18.84 50.89 -17.56
C VAL A 86 -18.07 49.58 -17.40
N ASP A 87 -16.94 49.46 -18.08
CA ASP A 87 -16.03 48.33 -17.90
C ASP A 87 -15.09 48.59 -16.70
N LEU A 88 -15.17 47.72 -15.69
CA LEU A 88 -14.33 47.78 -14.48
C LEU A 88 -13.26 46.68 -14.46
N SER A 89 -13.07 45.94 -15.56
CA SER A 89 -12.13 44.82 -15.64
C SER A 89 -10.66 45.23 -15.49
N GLY A 90 -10.33 46.50 -15.78
CA GLY A 90 -9.00 47.08 -15.60
C GLY A 90 -8.63 47.47 -14.16
N MET A 91 -9.50 47.20 -13.19
CA MET A 91 -9.29 47.58 -11.79
C MET A 91 -8.05 46.90 -11.18
N LEU A 92 -7.23 47.70 -10.49
CA LEU A 92 -6.09 47.24 -9.70
C LEU A 92 -6.56 46.86 -8.30
N THR A 93 -6.55 45.56 -8.00
CA THR A 93 -6.96 45.03 -6.70
C THR A 93 -5.86 45.18 -5.64
N VAL A 94 -6.24 45.40 -4.38
CA VAL A 94 -5.31 45.50 -3.23
C VAL A 94 -4.42 44.26 -3.12
N TRP A 95 -4.96 43.07 -3.41
CA TRP A 95 -4.18 41.84 -3.45
C TRP A 95 -3.70 41.54 -4.88
N PRO A 96 -2.41 41.16 -5.12
CA PRO A 96 -1.33 40.93 -4.16
C PRO A 96 -0.44 42.16 -3.90
N TYR A 97 -0.84 43.37 -4.34
CA TYR A 97 0.02 44.54 -4.32
C TYR A 97 0.30 45.10 -2.91
N VAL A 98 -0.56 44.79 -1.94
CA VAL A 98 -0.35 45.08 -0.51
C VAL A 98 0.10 43.81 0.21
N LEU A 99 1.37 43.44 0.02
CA LEU A 99 2.04 42.52 0.93
C LEU A 99 2.69 43.34 2.05
N PRO A 100 2.55 42.94 3.33
CA PRO A 100 3.27 43.59 4.43
C PRO A 100 4.76 43.66 4.09
N SER A 101 5.41 44.79 4.39
CA SER A 101 6.84 44.97 4.14
C SER A 101 7.61 43.79 4.75
N ARG A 102 8.38 43.06 3.93
CA ARG A 102 9.15 41.90 4.40
C ARG A 102 10.36 42.29 5.25
N THR A 103 10.61 43.58 5.40
CA THR A 103 11.65 44.17 6.25
C THR A 103 11.53 43.65 7.69
N GLY A 104 12.52 42.85 8.14
CA GLY A 104 12.52 42.21 9.46
C GLY A 104 11.94 40.80 9.53
N THR A 105 11.43 40.26 8.42
CA THR A 105 11.03 38.83 8.28
C THR A 105 12.05 38.01 7.47
N GLU A 106 13.28 38.49 7.40
CA GLU A 106 14.39 37.75 6.80
C GLU A 106 14.80 36.61 7.73
N GLY A 107 14.40 35.39 7.35
CA GLY A 107 14.78 34.16 8.05
C GLY A 107 13.58 33.30 8.43
N TYR A 108 13.88 32.06 8.83
CA TYR A 108 12.88 31.17 9.38
C TYR A 108 12.46 31.64 10.79
N PRO A 109 11.15 31.64 11.11
CA PRO A 109 10.66 31.92 12.46
C PRO A 109 11.38 31.07 13.52
N ASP A 110 11.54 31.60 14.73
CA ASP A 110 12.27 30.92 15.81
C ASP A 110 11.76 29.52 16.12
N VAL A 111 10.44 29.31 15.97
CA VAL A 111 9.80 27.99 16.10
C VAL A 111 10.35 26.98 15.09
N THR A 112 10.57 27.41 13.85
CA THR A 112 11.12 26.56 12.78
C THR A 112 12.59 26.25 13.04
N ARG A 113 13.38 27.22 13.53
CA ARG A 113 14.77 26.99 13.95
C ARG A 113 14.87 26.03 15.13
N TRP A 114 13.97 26.12 16.11
CA TRP A 114 13.90 25.21 17.26
C TRP A 114 13.53 23.78 16.84
N LEU A 115 12.62 23.61 15.89
CA LEU A 115 12.24 22.29 15.37
C LEU A 115 13.37 21.60 14.60
N TRP A 116 14.27 22.37 13.98
CA TRP A 116 15.39 21.87 13.18
C TRP A 116 16.65 21.55 14.00
N GLN A 117 16.64 21.81 15.31
CA GLN A 117 17.72 21.36 16.18
C GLN A 117 17.66 19.83 16.32
N GLU A 118 18.82 19.17 16.29
CA GLU A 118 18.94 17.74 16.61
C GLU A 118 18.46 17.50 18.04
N LYS A 119 17.22 17.02 18.20
CA LYS A 119 16.66 16.65 19.49
C LYS A 119 17.20 15.28 19.87
N SER A 120 18.40 15.27 20.45
CA SER A 120 19.02 14.10 21.05
C SER A 120 18.37 13.77 22.40
N VAL A 121 17.12 13.30 22.38
CA VAL A 121 16.55 12.59 23.53
C VAL A 121 15.90 11.32 23.01
N SER A 122 16.60 10.19 23.12
CA SER A 122 15.98 8.88 22.96
C SER A 122 15.05 8.64 24.14
N VAL A 123 13.78 9.00 23.99
CA VAL A 123 12.75 8.66 24.98
C VAL A 123 12.38 7.20 24.74
N SER A 124 12.81 6.32 25.63
CA SER A 124 12.27 4.96 25.68
C SER A 124 10.93 5.02 26.38
N MET A 125 9.86 4.64 25.67
CA MET A 125 8.52 4.55 26.20
C MET A 125 8.07 3.10 26.06
N GLU A 126 7.78 2.44 27.19
CA GLU A 126 7.13 1.14 27.17
C GLU A 126 5.66 1.34 26.77
N VAL A 127 5.30 0.83 25.59
CA VAL A 127 3.92 0.78 25.13
C VAL A 127 3.36 -0.59 25.54
N PRO A 128 2.49 -0.68 26.57
CA PRO A 128 1.88 -1.93 26.94
C PRO A 128 0.89 -2.33 25.85
N ILE A 129 1.27 -3.30 25.03
CA ILE A 129 0.37 -3.88 24.04
C ILE A 129 -0.70 -4.68 24.80
N PRO A 130 -2.00 -4.39 24.60
CA PRO A 130 -3.08 -5.06 25.32
C PRO A 130 -3.02 -6.58 25.15
N GLY A 131 -3.22 -7.34 26.24
CA GLY A 131 -3.20 -8.81 26.21
C GLY A 131 -4.19 -9.43 25.22
N GLU A 132 -5.34 -8.78 24.99
CA GLU A 132 -6.33 -9.20 24.00
C GLU A 132 -5.78 -9.13 22.56
N PHE A 133 -4.91 -8.15 22.27
CA PHE A 133 -4.24 -8.07 20.99
C PHE A 133 -3.31 -9.26 20.80
N TRP A 134 -2.53 -9.65 21.80
CA TRP A 134 -1.69 -10.86 21.76
C TRP A 134 -2.50 -12.14 21.61
N ALA A 135 -3.62 -12.26 22.33
CA ALA A 135 -4.51 -13.42 22.23
C ALA A 135 -5.11 -13.57 20.83
N SER A 136 -5.30 -12.47 20.08
CA SER A 136 -5.74 -12.55 18.67
C SER A 136 -4.67 -13.08 17.70
N PHE A 137 -3.39 -13.08 18.11
CA PHE A 137 -2.30 -13.76 17.38
C PHE A 137 -2.02 -15.17 17.90
N ASP A 138 -2.65 -15.59 19.00
CA ASP A 138 -2.50 -16.94 19.54
C ASP A 138 -3.18 -17.95 18.61
N LYS A 139 -2.40 -18.47 17.66
CA LYS A 139 -2.81 -19.54 16.75
C LYS A 139 -2.48 -20.93 17.31
N SER A 140 -2.19 -21.07 18.60
CA SER A 140 -1.86 -22.37 19.21
C SER A 140 -2.96 -23.40 18.99
N GLY A 141 -4.22 -22.99 18.87
CA GLY A 141 -5.36 -23.88 18.57
C GLY A 141 -5.61 -24.17 17.08
N GLU A 142 -4.87 -23.55 16.16
CA GLU A 142 -5.15 -23.61 14.72
C GLU A 142 -4.11 -24.43 13.96
N TRP A 143 -4.53 -25.01 12.83
CA TRP A 143 -3.59 -25.55 11.86
C TRP A 143 -2.97 -24.41 11.08
N VAL A 144 -1.66 -24.21 11.23
CA VAL A 144 -0.92 -23.14 10.53
C VAL A 144 -0.14 -23.76 9.39
N THR A 145 -0.45 -23.36 8.16
CA THR A 145 0.34 -23.79 6.99
C THR A 145 1.67 -23.06 6.99
N VAL A 146 2.77 -23.81 7.09
CA VAL A 146 4.15 -23.29 7.01
C VAL A 146 4.52 -23.12 5.55
N ALA A 147 4.31 -24.17 4.75
CA ALA A 147 4.62 -24.15 3.33
C ALA A 147 3.70 -25.10 2.56
N GLN A 148 3.35 -24.73 1.33
CA GLN A 148 2.65 -25.61 0.41
C GLN A 148 3.27 -25.48 -0.98
N ARG A 149 3.51 -26.62 -1.64
CA ARG A 149 4.03 -26.69 -3.00
C ARG A 149 3.21 -27.64 -3.87
N ARG A 150 3.16 -27.34 -5.17
CA ARG A 150 2.52 -28.21 -6.16
C ARG A 150 3.56 -29.14 -6.73
N ILE A 151 3.27 -30.45 -6.71
CA ILE A 151 4.22 -31.48 -7.12
C ILE A 151 3.98 -32.01 -8.54
N ARG A 152 3.07 -31.37 -9.29
CA ARG A 152 2.77 -31.72 -10.69
C ARG A 152 2.43 -30.47 -11.48
N LYS A 153 2.99 -30.33 -12.69
CA LYS A 153 2.66 -29.20 -13.59
C LYS A 153 1.22 -29.24 -14.10
N LYS A 154 0.72 -30.44 -14.41
CA LYS A 154 -0.65 -30.69 -14.87
C LYS A 154 -1.34 -31.65 -13.91
N GLY A 155 -2.08 -31.11 -12.95
CA GLY A 155 -2.83 -31.88 -11.96
C GLY A 155 -3.02 -31.09 -10.68
N ARG A 156 -3.81 -31.64 -9.75
CA ARG A 156 -4.07 -31.03 -8.45
C ARG A 156 -3.45 -31.88 -7.36
N ALA A 157 -2.13 -31.99 -7.37
CA ALA A 157 -1.39 -32.65 -6.30
C ALA A 157 -0.43 -31.68 -5.64
N TRP A 158 -0.33 -31.79 -4.32
CA TRP A 158 0.43 -30.87 -3.51
C TRP A 158 1.01 -31.56 -2.29
N VAL A 159 2.06 -30.95 -1.76
CA VAL A 159 2.63 -31.26 -0.47
C VAL A 159 2.49 -30.03 0.42
N THR A 160 2.14 -30.24 1.68
CA THR A 160 1.97 -29.18 2.67
C THR A 160 2.75 -29.55 3.92
N ILE A 161 3.51 -28.59 4.44
CA ILE A 161 4.02 -28.60 5.80
C ILE A 161 3.13 -27.69 6.64
N SER A 162 2.65 -28.20 7.76
CA SER A 162 1.78 -27.46 8.66
C SER A 162 2.14 -27.71 10.11
N ARG A 163 1.91 -26.71 10.95
CA ARG A 163 1.93 -26.86 12.40
C ARG A 163 0.54 -27.29 12.86
N SER A 164 0.48 -28.37 13.64
CA SER A 164 -0.76 -28.81 14.26
C SER A 164 -1.11 -27.91 15.46
N PRO A 165 -2.38 -27.93 15.91
CA PRO A 165 -2.79 -27.29 17.17
C PRO A 165 -2.07 -27.81 18.42
N THR A 166 -1.40 -28.96 18.32
CA THR A 166 -0.58 -29.51 19.41
C THR A 166 0.86 -29.02 19.34
N GLY A 167 1.18 -28.12 18.42
CA GLY A 167 2.52 -27.58 18.21
C GLY A 167 3.43 -28.42 17.31
N ASN A 168 3.01 -29.62 16.89
CA ASN A 168 3.86 -30.52 16.11
C ASN A 168 3.88 -30.12 14.63
N LEU A 169 5.06 -30.19 14.01
CA LEU A 169 5.15 -30.09 12.56
C LEU A 169 4.64 -31.37 11.89
N THR A 170 3.99 -31.19 10.75
CA THR A 170 3.33 -32.26 10.01
C THR A 170 3.64 -32.16 8.53
N PHE A 171 3.77 -33.31 7.89
CA PHE A 171 3.91 -33.45 6.45
C PHE A 171 2.64 -34.04 5.86
N GLN A 172 2.10 -33.40 4.83
CA GLN A 172 0.87 -33.84 4.17
C GLN A 172 1.10 -33.99 2.67
N LEU A 173 0.69 -35.13 2.12
CA LEU A 173 0.56 -35.35 0.68
C LEU A 173 -0.91 -35.36 0.31
N GLY A 174 -1.30 -34.53 -0.65
CA GLY A 174 -2.67 -34.40 -1.11
C GLY A 174 -2.80 -34.50 -2.63
N LYS A 175 -3.92 -35.05 -3.07
CA LYS A 175 -4.42 -34.94 -4.45
C LYS A 175 -5.90 -34.61 -4.45
N LYS A 176 -6.33 -33.92 -5.51
CA LYS A 176 -7.74 -33.68 -5.80
C LYS A 176 -8.08 -34.27 -7.16
N ASP A 177 -9.20 -34.99 -7.21
CA ASP A 177 -9.66 -35.63 -8.42
C ASP A 177 -10.22 -34.58 -9.42
N TRP A 178 -10.60 -35.05 -10.60
CA TRP A 178 -11.13 -34.20 -11.66
C TRP A 178 -12.66 -34.09 -11.55
N GLY A 179 -13.22 -32.88 -11.66
CA GLY A 179 -14.66 -32.62 -11.54
C GLY A 179 -15.00 -31.38 -10.70
N TRP A 180 -16.25 -30.91 -10.82
CA TRP A 180 -16.77 -29.71 -10.12
C TRP A 180 -16.93 -29.94 -8.61
N ASN A 181 -17.15 -31.19 -8.19
CA ASN A 181 -17.25 -31.62 -6.79
C ASN A 181 -16.30 -32.79 -6.48
N ALA A 182 -15.07 -32.69 -6.99
CA ALA A 182 -14.11 -33.79 -6.89
C ALA A 182 -13.53 -33.95 -5.48
N ASP A 183 -13.43 -35.20 -5.05
CA ASP A 183 -12.89 -35.58 -3.74
C ASP A 183 -11.43 -35.18 -3.58
N THR A 184 -11.08 -34.84 -2.34
CA THR A 184 -9.71 -34.51 -1.94
C THR A 184 -9.18 -35.62 -1.06
N HIS A 185 -8.20 -36.35 -1.58
CA HIS A 185 -7.52 -37.42 -0.89
C HIS A 185 -6.21 -36.87 -0.32
N ARG A 186 -6.05 -36.92 1.01
CA ARG A 186 -4.86 -36.44 1.70
C ARG A 186 -4.49 -37.33 2.87
N VAL A 187 -3.18 -37.49 3.08
CA VAL A 187 -2.62 -38.14 4.27
C VAL A 187 -1.68 -37.15 4.93
N THR A 188 -1.82 -37.01 6.24
CA THR A 188 -0.99 -36.16 7.08
C THR A 188 -0.27 -37.02 8.11
N VAL A 189 1.02 -36.82 8.26
CA VAL A 189 1.89 -37.51 9.21
C VAL A 189 2.61 -36.48 10.09
N GLN A 190 2.85 -36.83 11.35
CA GLN A 190 3.67 -36.03 12.25
C GLN A 190 5.15 -36.26 11.94
N LEU A 191 5.95 -35.21 12.09
CA LEU A 191 7.39 -35.24 11.84
C LEU A 191 8.16 -34.94 13.11
N GLU A 192 9.37 -35.49 13.18
CA GLU A 192 10.41 -35.13 14.15
C GLU A 192 11.60 -34.46 13.44
N GLN A 193 12.49 -33.83 14.21
CA GLN A 193 13.66 -33.15 13.65
C GLN A 193 14.57 -34.12 12.86
N SER A 194 14.67 -35.38 13.30
CA SER A 194 15.42 -36.45 12.62
C SER A 194 14.88 -36.76 11.22
N ASP A 195 13.58 -36.55 10.97
CA ASP A 195 12.94 -36.81 9.68
C ASP A 195 13.43 -35.87 8.57
N CYS A 196 14.01 -34.72 8.93
CA CYS A 196 14.57 -33.79 7.95
C CYS A 196 15.71 -34.43 7.15
N ALA A 197 16.59 -35.17 7.84
CA ALA A 197 17.70 -35.88 7.21
C ALA A 197 17.20 -37.01 6.30
N GLU A 198 16.18 -37.75 6.74
CA GLU A 198 15.54 -38.81 5.95
C GLU A 198 14.88 -38.26 4.68
N LEU A 199 14.16 -37.14 4.79
CA LEU A 199 13.55 -36.46 3.64
C LEU A 199 14.60 -35.91 2.68
N ARG A 200 15.71 -35.34 3.19
CA ARG A 200 16.81 -34.87 2.33
C ARG A 200 17.43 -36.02 1.55
N SER A 201 17.79 -37.11 2.24
CA SER A 201 18.32 -38.33 1.64
C SER A 201 17.38 -38.91 0.58
N PHE A 202 16.07 -38.90 0.86
CA PHE A 202 15.05 -39.32 -0.10
C PHE A 202 15.07 -38.48 -1.38
N VAL A 203 15.11 -37.14 -1.27
CA VAL A 203 15.12 -36.23 -2.43
C VAL A 203 16.41 -36.37 -3.24
N GLU A 204 17.55 -36.50 -2.57
CA GLU A 204 18.85 -36.72 -3.20
C GLU A 204 18.91 -38.05 -3.96
N THR A 205 18.29 -39.10 -3.42
CA THR A 205 18.20 -40.41 -4.07
C THR A 205 17.16 -40.43 -5.19
N LEU A 206 16.07 -39.67 -5.05
CA LEU A 206 14.98 -39.63 -6.02
C LEU A 206 15.43 -39.07 -7.38
N GLN A 207 16.26 -38.02 -7.37
CA GLN A 207 16.69 -37.36 -8.60
C GLN A 207 17.42 -38.31 -9.59
N PRO A 208 18.51 -39.00 -9.22
CA PRO A 208 19.23 -39.90 -10.13
C PRO A 208 18.41 -41.14 -10.52
N LYS A 209 17.67 -41.73 -9.58
CA LYS A 209 16.92 -42.98 -9.81
C LYS A 209 15.58 -42.81 -10.52
N ALA A 210 14.88 -41.69 -10.32
CA ALA A 210 13.58 -41.48 -10.95
C ALA A 210 13.71 -40.70 -12.26
N PHE A 211 14.63 -39.75 -12.36
CA PHE A 211 14.71 -38.80 -13.49
C PHE A 211 16.11 -38.66 -14.09
N GLY A 212 17.09 -39.43 -13.59
CA GLY A 212 18.49 -39.36 -14.01
C GLY A 212 18.95 -40.62 -14.74
N GLN A 213 20.27 -40.82 -14.71
CA GLN A 213 20.95 -41.90 -15.43
C GLN A 213 20.84 -43.26 -14.74
N GLU A 214 20.47 -43.29 -13.45
CA GLU A 214 20.29 -44.54 -12.67
C GLU A 214 18.86 -45.07 -12.76
N ARG A 215 18.07 -44.56 -13.70
CA ARG A 215 16.68 -44.95 -13.86
C ARG A 215 16.58 -46.37 -14.43
N PRO A 216 15.91 -47.30 -13.74
CA PRO A 216 15.76 -48.69 -14.19
C PRO A 216 15.07 -48.77 -15.55
N SER A 217 15.66 -49.52 -16.48
CA SER A 217 15.05 -49.85 -17.76
C SER A 217 13.86 -50.81 -17.57
N GLU A 218 13.00 -50.96 -18.58
CA GLU A 218 11.88 -51.93 -18.50
C GLU A 218 12.34 -53.38 -18.29
N VAL A 219 13.53 -53.73 -18.80
CA VAL A 219 14.08 -55.08 -18.73
C VAL A 219 14.63 -55.40 -17.33
N GLU A 220 15.08 -54.38 -16.59
CA GLU A 220 15.60 -54.52 -15.22
C GLU A 220 14.49 -54.54 -14.17
N ARG A 221 13.24 -54.24 -14.55
CA ARG A 221 12.09 -54.25 -13.65
C ARG A 221 11.55 -55.67 -13.50
N GLU A 222 11.86 -56.30 -12.36
CA GLU A 222 11.34 -57.63 -12.01
C GLU A 222 9.80 -57.66 -11.89
N HIS A 223 9.20 -56.52 -11.51
CA HIS A 223 7.77 -56.39 -11.27
C HIS A 223 7.19 -55.20 -12.04
N PRO A 224 5.88 -55.20 -12.35
CA PRO A 224 5.20 -54.09 -13.02
C PRO A 224 5.34 -52.78 -12.24
N TRP A 225 5.39 -52.87 -10.91
CA TRP A 225 5.74 -51.76 -10.03
C TRP A 225 7.16 -51.98 -9.52
N HIS A 226 8.00 -50.96 -9.61
CA HIS A 226 9.39 -51.03 -9.17
C HIS A 226 9.69 -49.92 -8.16
N ASP A 227 10.07 -50.31 -6.94
CA ASP A 227 10.39 -49.34 -5.88
C ASP A 227 11.75 -48.69 -6.10
N LEU A 228 11.79 -47.36 -6.05
CA LEU A 228 13.01 -46.58 -6.25
C LEU A 228 13.69 -46.24 -4.92
N THR A 229 12.91 -45.73 -3.97
CA THR A 229 13.38 -45.34 -2.63
C THR A 229 12.20 -45.19 -1.66
N THR A 230 12.47 -45.39 -0.37
CA THR A 230 11.50 -45.19 0.72
C THR A 230 12.20 -44.53 1.90
N ALA A 231 11.64 -43.44 2.40
CA ALA A 231 11.99 -42.82 3.67
C ALA A 231 11.00 -43.25 4.75
N TRP A 232 11.54 -43.74 5.87
CA TRP A 232 10.76 -44.06 7.06
C TRP A 232 10.79 -42.87 8.00
N LEU A 233 9.61 -42.34 8.31
CA LEU A 233 9.45 -41.20 9.18
C LEU A 233 9.18 -41.69 10.60
N ALA A 234 9.66 -40.95 11.60
CA ALA A 234 9.53 -41.29 13.02
C ALA A 234 8.06 -41.55 13.40
N GLY A 235 7.15 -40.74 12.85
CA GLY A 235 5.71 -40.94 12.99
C GLY A 235 5.25 -40.67 14.42
N SER A 236 4.56 -41.64 15.04
CA SER A 236 4.23 -41.59 16.47
C SER A 236 4.35 -42.99 17.09
N PRO A 237 4.34 -43.14 18.43
CA PRO A 237 4.53 -44.44 19.07
C PRO A 237 3.57 -45.56 18.61
N ARG A 238 2.45 -45.22 17.98
CA ARG A 238 1.45 -46.16 17.46
C ARG A 238 1.24 -46.09 15.96
N VAL A 239 1.95 -45.20 15.26
CA VAL A 239 1.75 -44.94 13.84
C VAL A 239 3.10 -44.92 13.16
N THR A 240 3.32 -45.90 12.28
CA THR A 240 4.46 -45.87 11.36
C THR A 240 4.09 -45.02 10.15
N ALA A 241 4.99 -44.14 9.73
CA ALA A 241 4.79 -43.27 8.58
C ALA A 241 5.94 -43.48 7.59
N TRP A 242 5.64 -43.41 6.30
CA TRP A 242 6.65 -43.53 5.26
C TRP A 242 6.28 -42.75 4.02
N LEU A 243 7.31 -42.30 3.31
CA LEU A 243 7.22 -41.71 1.99
C LEU A 243 7.99 -42.60 1.02
N SER A 244 7.33 -43.12 -0.01
CA SER A 244 7.97 -43.95 -1.02
C SER A 244 7.81 -43.38 -2.43
N ALA A 245 8.77 -43.68 -3.28
CA ALA A 245 8.72 -43.43 -4.71
C ALA A 245 8.90 -44.74 -5.48
N SER A 246 8.04 -44.98 -6.46
CA SER A 246 8.05 -46.18 -7.29
C SER A 246 7.78 -45.81 -8.75
N LEU A 247 8.20 -46.67 -9.68
CA LEU A 247 7.80 -46.61 -11.08
C LEU A 247 6.53 -47.45 -11.28
N SER A 248 5.56 -46.88 -11.99
CA SER A 248 4.38 -47.60 -12.47
C SER A 248 4.75 -48.53 -13.64
N PRO A 249 3.82 -49.43 -14.04
CA PRO A 249 4.00 -50.27 -15.23
C PRO A 249 4.28 -49.45 -16.49
N ASP A 250 3.63 -48.29 -16.62
CA ASP A 250 3.78 -47.36 -17.74
C ASP A 250 5.07 -46.51 -17.66
N GLY A 251 5.89 -46.73 -16.62
CA GLY A 251 7.10 -45.95 -16.36
C GLY A 251 6.84 -44.59 -15.71
N ASP A 252 5.64 -44.32 -15.22
CA ASP A 252 5.40 -43.08 -14.51
C ASP A 252 5.99 -43.12 -13.10
N VAL A 253 6.56 -42.00 -12.63
CA VAL A 253 7.04 -41.89 -11.25
C VAL A 253 5.85 -41.61 -10.34
N VAL A 254 5.66 -42.45 -9.33
CA VAL A 254 4.55 -42.36 -8.37
C VAL A 254 5.13 -42.18 -6.97
N LEU A 255 4.72 -41.10 -6.33
CA LEU A 255 5.02 -40.79 -4.94
C LEU A 255 3.85 -41.25 -4.06
N SER A 256 4.16 -41.94 -2.96
CA SER A 256 3.16 -42.47 -2.03
C SER A 256 3.51 -42.07 -0.60
N LEU A 257 2.58 -41.39 0.08
CA LEU A 257 2.69 -41.14 1.52
C LEU A 257 1.71 -42.05 2.23
N GLY A 258 2.22 -42.83 3.18
CA GLY A 258 1.45 -43.77 3.97
C GLY A 258 1.62 -43.54 5.47
N LYS A 259 0.57 -43.86 6.21
CA LYS A 259 0.64 -44.08 7.65
C LYS A 259 -0.11 -45.35 8.00
N LYS A 260 0.48 -46.15 8.90
CA LYS A 260 -0.08 -47.43 9.33
C LYS A 260 -0.27 -47.42 10.84
N HIS A 261 -1.53 -47.54 11.22
CA HIS A 261 -1.98 -47.85 12.56
C HIS A 261 -2.26 -49.36 12.64
N PRO A 262 -2.22 -50.01 13.83
CA PRO A 262 -2.52 -51.43 13.97
C PRO A 262 -3.85 -51.92 13.37
N LYS A 263 -4.82 -51.01 13.19
CA LYS A 263 -6.16 -51.32 12.68
C LYS A 263 -6.43 -50.84 11.24
N GLU A 264 -5.65 -49.88 10.76
CA GLU A 264 -5.96 -49.15 9.53
C GLU A 264 -4.68 -48.64 8.86
N THR A 265 -4.67 -48.63 7.53
CA THR A 265 -3.57 -48.08 6.74
C THR A 265 -4.13 -47.04 5.80
N ASP A 266 -3.74 -45.79 6.02
CA ASP A 266 -4.07 -44.68 5.13
C ASP A 266 -2.91 -44.45 4.19
N ARG A 267 -3.19 -44.38 2.89
CA ARG A 267 -2.18 -44.09 1.88
C ARG A 267 -2.74 -43.24 0.76
N VAL A 268 -1.99 -42.22 0.37
CA VAL A 268 -2.25 -41.42 -0.84
C VAL A 268 -1.12 -41.62 -1.81
N THR A 269 -1.48 -41.90 -3.06
CA THR A 269 -0.54 -42.10 -4.17
C THR A 269 -0.79 -41.07 -5.26
N VAL A 270 0.29 -40.51 -5.79
CA VAL A 270 0.29 -39.40 -6.74
C VAL A 270 1.36 -39.63 -7.80
N GLN A 271 0.97 -39.51 -9.08
CA GLN A 271 1.93 -39.43 -10.18
C GLN A 271 2.61 -38.05 -10.20
N VAL A 272 3.93 -38.05 -10.27
CA VAL A 272 4.76 -36.84 -10.22
C VAL A 272 5.66 -36.73 -11.46
N ASP A 273 6.09 -35.52 -11.77
CA ASP A 273 7.05 -35.24 -12.84
C ASP A 273 8.35 -34.68 -12.27
N LYS A 274 9.37 -34.46 -13.10
CA LYS A 274 10.70 -34.00 -12.66
C LYS A 274 10.68 -32.69 -11.85
N SER A 275 9.61 -31.89 -11.94
CA SER A 275 9.46 -30.69 -11.13
C SER A 275 9.32 -31.00 -9.63
N VAL A 276 9.00 -32.23 -9.23
CA VAL A 276 8.84 -32.59 -7.81
C VAL A 276 10.12 -32.48 -7.00
N VAL A 277 11.28 -32.73 -7.63
CA VAL A 277 12.58 -32.75 -6.94
C VAL A 277 12.94 -31.38 -6.35
N PRO A 278 12.97 -30.28 -7.11
CA PRO A 278 13.26 -28.96 -6.52
C PRO A 278 12.22 -28.53 -5.49
N GLU A 279 10.94 -28.87 -5.70
CA GLU A 279 9.84 -28.52 -4.79
C GLU A 279 9.96 -29.24 -3.45
N LEU A 280 10.33 -30.53 -3.46
CA LEU A 280 10.59 -31.28 -2.23
C LEU A 280 11.86 -30.82 -1.53
N ARG A 281 12.91 -30.49 -2.27
CA ARG A 281 14.15 -29.95 -1.68
C ARG A 281 13.88 -28.65 -0.92
N GLU A 282 13.20 -27.71 -1.56
CA GLU A 282 12.82 -26.44 -0.93
C GLU A 282 11.94 -26.67 0.31
N LEU A 283 10.98 -27.61 0.24
CA LEU A 283 10.16 -27.97 1.39
C LEU A 283 10.98 -28.55 2.54
N THR A 284 11.95 -29.42 2.26
CA THR A 284 12.85 -29.99 3.29
C THR A 284 13.69 -28.90 3.93
N ASP A 285 14.22 -27.95 3.15
CA ASP A 285 15.01 -26.85 3.70
C ASP A 285 14.15 -25.93 4.59
N LEU A 286 12.92 -25.63 4.17
CA LEU A 286 11.95 -24.87 4.99
C LEU A 286 11.54 -25.62 6.26
N LEU A 287 11.45 -26.96 6.21
CA LEU A 287 11.14 -27.79 7.37
C LEU A 287 12.25 -27.70 8.41
N GLU A 288 13.52 -27.76 7.99
CA GLU A 288 14.66 -27.62 8.89
C GLU A 288 14.69 -26.27 9.57
N THR A 289 14.53 -25.19 8.80
CA THR A 289 14.42 -23.85 9.38
C THR A 289 13.25 -23.75 10.37
N ALA A 290 12.12 -24.41 10.10
CA ALA A 290 10.99 -24.43 11.02
C ALA A 290 11.33 -25.15 12.34
N PHE A 291 12.04 -26.28 12.29
CA PHE A 291 12.49 -26.97 13.51
C PHE A 291 13.57 -26.19 14.27
N GLU A 292 14.47 -25.49 13.58
CA GLU A 292 15.49 -24.62 14.20
C GLU A 292 14.83 -23.48 14.99
N ILE A 293 13.81 -22.83 14.42
CA ILE A 293 13.05 -21.77 15.09
C ILE A 293 12.28 -22.31 16.31
N GLU A 294 11.78 -23.55 16.27
CA GLU A 294 11.08 -24.16 17.42
C GLU A 294 12.02 -24.63 18.53
N SER A 295 13.32 -24.83 18.23
CA SER A 295 14.31 -25.34 19.17
C SER A 295 15.18 -24.25 19.82
N GLY A 296 15.12 -23.01 19.32
CA GLY A 296 15.86 -21.85 19.82
C GLY A 296 15.03 -20.97 20.75
#